data_AF-A0A8H4UNV7-F1
#
_entry.id   AF-A0A8H4UNV7-F1
#
_cell.length_a   1.000
_cell.length_b   1.000
_cell.length_c   1.000
_cell.angle_alpha   90.00
_cell.angle_beta   90.00
_cell.angle_gamma   90.00
#
_symmetry.space_group_name_H-M   'P 1'
#
loop_
_entity.id
_entity.type
_entity.pdbx_description
1 polymer ?
#
loop_
_entity_poly.entity_id
_entity_poly.type
_entity_poly.pdbx_seq_one_letter_code
_entity_poly.pdbx_strand_id
1 'polypeptide(L)'
;MLVKYLLFQLLLGTFSANAIPNPAGDASDAEARDDNGLAARNKHDCGHDAYWHKDKCYCNNKDLYYDWHEKRCKCPGDQQYDYHKNKCYCPGNQYYDSDKKECKCPGDQYYDSHESKCKCPPGQYYNWKDKNCYCPGNQYYESHEKKCKCRNGWYWESSKNQCKEKRHG
;
A
#
# COMPACT_ATOMS: atom_id res chain seq x y z
N MET A 1 41.49 -19.05 31.92
CA MET A 1 42.04 -17.74 31.51
C MET A 1 40.90 -16.72 31.65
N LEU A 2 40.95 -15.92 32.72
CA LEU A 2 41.17 -14.45 32.69
C LEU A 2 39.90 -13.66 32.23
N VAL A 3 39.02 -13.24 33.16
CA VAL A 3 39.02 -11.94 33.89
C VAL A 3 38.50 -10.80 32.99
N LYS A 4 37.34 -10.14 33.21
CA LYS A 4 37.02 -9.09 34.21
C LYS A 4 35.51 -8.74 34.05
N TYR A 5 34.67 -8.82 35.09
CA TYR A 5 34.22 -7.70 35.94
C TYR A 5 33.85 -6.40 35.21
N LEU A 6 32.58 -6.04 35.23
CA LEU A 6 32.13 -4.66 35.47
C LEU A 6 30.83 -4.68 36.30
N LEU A 7 30.93 -4.03 37.45
CA LEU A 7 29.93 -3.86 38.50
C LEU A 7 28.87 -2.84 38.07
N PHE A 8 27.58 -3.14 38.27
CA PHE A 8 26.55 -2.10 38.37
C PHE A 8 26.09 -2.03 39.83
N GLN A 9 26.54 -0.99 40.54
CA GLN A 9 26.10 -0.71 41.89
C GLN A 9 24.71 -0.09 41.87
N LEU A 10 23.80 -0.65 42.66
CA LEU A 10 22.55 0.00 43.07
C LEU A 10 22.89 1.17 43.99
N LEU A 11 22.67 2.40 43.53
CA LEU A 11 22.58 3.57 44.39
C LEU A 11 21.10 3.85 44.69
N LEU A 12 20.67 3.47 45.89
CA LEU A 12 19.44 3.96 46.50
C LEU A 12 19.67 5.42 46.91
N GLY A 13 19.27 6.34 46.05
CA GLY A 13 19.17 7.76 46.37
C GLY A 13 17.95 8.00 47.23
N THR A 14 18.15 8.25 48.53
CA THR A 14 17.13 8.80 49.42
C THR A 14 16.86 10.25 49.02
N PHE A 15 15.69 10.54 48.44
CA PHE A 15 15.23 11.91 48.31
C PHE A 15 14.61 12.34 49.64
N SER A 16 15.32 13.20 50.34
CA SER A 16 14.80 13.93 51.50
C SER A 16 13.63 14.80 51.04
N ALA A 17 12.48 14.64 51.69
CA ALA A 17 11.33 15.52 51.51
C ALA A 17 11.69 16.92 52.01
N ASN A 18 11.88 17.85 51.07
CA ASN A 18 11.80 19.28 51.38
C ASN A 18 10.40 19.75 50.97
N ALA A 19 9.61 20.12 51.97
CA ALA A 19 8.37 20.86 51.80
C ALA A 19 8.71 22.20 51.13
N ILE A 20 8.09 22.47 49.98
CA ILE A 20 8.11 23.79 49.35
C ILE A 20 6.77 24.46 49.69
N PRO A 21 6.79 25.69 50.24
CA PRO A 21 5.60 26.39 50.70
C PRO A 21 4.67 26.72 49.53
N ASN A 22 3.37 26.64 49.81
CA ASN A 22 2.28 27.16 48.98
C ASN A 22 2.40 28.70 48.85
N PRO A 23 2.62 29.27 47.66
CA PRO A 23 2.40 30.68 47.43
C PRO A 23 0.99 30.87 46.84
N ALA A 24 0.09 31.34 47.69
CA ALA A 24 -1.06 32.12 47.24
C ALA A 24 -0.55 33.51 46.80
N GLY A 25 -1.05 33.99 45.66
CA GLY A 25 -0.74 35.31 45.08
C GLY A 25 0.44 35.23 44.08
N ASP A 26 0.34 35.62 42.81
CA ASP A 26 -0.58 36.56 42.18
C ASP A 26 -0.96 36.09 40.77
N ALA A 27 -2.24 36.26 40.45
CA ALA A 27 -2.80 36.05 39.13
C ALA A 27 -2.36 37.20 38.20
N SER A 28 -1.49 36.89 37.24
CA SER A 28 -1.20 37.56 35.95
C SER A 28 0.07 36.87 35.47
N ASP A 29 0.04 35.75 34.76
CA ASP A 29 0.03 35.72 33.29
C ASP A 29 -0.36 34.32 32.80
N ALA A 30 -1.45 33.79 33.34
CA ALA A 30 -2.17 32.74 32.64
C ALA A 30 -2.94 33.42 31.51
N GLU A 31 -2.26 33.61 30.37
CA GLU A 31 -2.94 33.80 29.08
C GLU A 31 -3.87 32.58 28.95
N ALA A 32 -5.14 32.76 29.28
CA ALA A 32 -6.16 31.81 28.85
C ALA A 32 -6.00 31.73 27.34
N ARG A 33 -5.42 30.63 26.85
CA ARG A 33 -5.45 30.32 25.43
C ARG A 33 -6.91 30.34 25.07
N ASP A 34 -7.27 31.41 24.40
CA ASP A 34 -8.60 31.68 23.90
C ASP A 34 -9.05 30.44 23.15
N ASP A 35 -9.92 29.65 23.78
CA ASP A 35 -10.54 28.45 23.20
C ASP A 35 -11.54 28.84 22.09
N ASN A 36 -11.51 30.11 21.66
CA ASN A 36 -12.11 30.61 20.44
C ASN A 36 -11.29 30.28 19.18
N GLY A 37 -10.24 29.45 19.33
CA GLY A 37 -9.58 28.75 18.24
C GLY A 37 -10.30 27.49 17.79
N LEU A 38 -11.63 27.39 17.93
CA LEU A 38 -12.44 26.69 16.93
C LEU A 38 -12.19 27.46 15.63
N ALA A 39 -11.05 27.21 14.99
CA ALA A 39 -10.69 27.78 13.71
C ALA A 39 -11.96 27.62 12.89
N ALA A 40 -12.63 28.75 12.61
CA ALA A 40 -13.73 28.78 11.69
C ALA A 40 -13.10 28.16 10.45
N ARG A 41 -13.35 26.86 10.22
CA ARG A 41 -12.78 26.11 9.11
C ARG A 41 -13.29 26.89 7.94
N ASN A 42 -12.45 27.77 7.40
CA ASN A 42 -12.89 28.70 6.38
C ASN A 42 -13.48 27.78 5.34
N LYS A 43 -14.79 27.88 5.10
CA LYS A 43 -15.52 26.90 4.27
C LYS A 43 -14.86 26.80 2.89
N HIS A 44 -14.09 27.82 2.54
CA HIS A 44 -13.36 28.03 1.30
C HIS A 44 -11.88 27.61 1.34
N ASP A 45 -11.35 27.14 2.47
CA ASP A 45 -9.98 26.61 2.56
C ASP A 45 -9.93 25.17 2.06
N CYS A 46 -9.42 25.02 0.84
CA CYS A 46 -9.26 23.75 0.15
C CYS A 46 -7.84 23.16 0.26
N GLY A 47 -6.90 23.84 0.92
CA GLY A 47 -5.48 23.50 0.89
C GLY A 47 -4.77 23.95 -0.39
N HIS A 48 -3.49 23.60 -0.52
CA HIS A 48 -2.59 24.12 -1.57
C HIS A 48 -2.76 23.48 -2.97
N ASP A 49 -3.34 22.29 -3.05
CA ASP A 49 -3.47 21.47 -4.25
C ASP A 49 -4.86 21.58 -4.91
N ALA A 50 -5.74 22.39 -4.31
CA ALA A 50 -7.09 22.64 -4.76
C ALA A 50 -7.47 24.13 -4.62
N TYR A 51 -8.56 24.51 -5.29
CA TYR A 51 -9.14 25.84 -5.20
C TYR A 51 -10.65 25.75 -4.95
N TRP A 52 -11.20 26.77 -4.28
CA TRP A 52 -12.62 26.87 -4.04
C TRP A 52 -13.34 27.50 -5.24
N HIS A 53 -14.42 26.87 -5.69
CA HIS A 53 -15.30 27.40 -6.72
C HIS A 53 -16.73 26.88 -6.50
N LYS A 54 -17.77 27.72 -6.69
CA LYS A 54 -19.19 27.28 -6.66
C LYS A 54 -19.53 26.29 -5.52
N ASP A 55 -19.21 26.68 -4.29
CA ASP A 55 -19.46 25.90 -3.08
C ASP A 55 -18.74 24.54 -2.95
N LYS A 56 -17.66 24.31 -3.73
CA LYS A 56 -16.88 23.07 -3.69
C LYS A 56 -15.38 23.33 -3.89
N CYS A 57 -14.55 22.42 -3.40
CA CYS A 57 -13.13 22.37 -3.72
C CYS A 57 -12.90 21.57 -5.01
N TYR A 58 -12.06 22.09 -5.90
CA TYR A 58 -11.64 21.45 -7.13
C TYR A 58 -10.13 21.34 -7.16
N CYS A 59 -9.61 20.20 -7.62
CA CYS A 59 -8.18 20.00 -7.74
C CYS A 59 -7.58 20.85 -8.85
N ASN A 60 -6.37 21.36 -8.60
CA ASN A 60 -5.59 22.06 -9.61
C ASN A 60 -5.23 21.12 -10.78
N ASN A 61 -4.97 19.84 -10.48
CA ASN A 61 -4.82 18.80 -11.49
C ASN A 61 -6.17 18.12 -11.78
N LYS A 62 -6.53 18.04 -13.07
CA LYS A 62 -7.78 17.46 -13.57
C LYS A 62 -7.82 15.93 -13.46
N ASP A 63 -6.68 15.27 -13.35
CA ASP A 63 -6.60 13.81 -13.15
C ASP A 63 -6.89 13.40 -11.69
N LEU A 64 -6.99 14.39 -10.78
CA LEU A 64 -7.28 14.20 -9.38
C LEU A 64 -8.72 14.60 -9.04
N TYR A 65 -9.29 13.94 -8.04
CA TYR A 65 -10.53 14.38 -7.40
C TYR A 65 -10.25 14.87 -5.98
N TYR A 66 -11.06 15.80 -5.50
CA TYR A 66 -10.94 16.31 -4.15
C TYR A 66 -11.64 15.38 -3.17
N ASP A 67 -10.89 14.80 -2.24
CA ASP A 67 -11.42 14.01 -1.13
C ASP A 67 -11.77 14.95 0.03
N TRP A 68 -13.07 15.07 0.34
CA TRP A 68 -13.54 15.96 1.40
C TRP A 68 -13.22 15.46 2.81
N HIS A 69 -13.15 14.14 3.00
CA HIS A 69 -12.84 13.56 4.31
C HIS A 69 -11.38 13.82 4.68
N GLU A 70 -10.50 13.71 3.70
CA GLU A 70 -9.06 13.86 3.89
C GLU A 70 -8.53 15.23 3.47
N LYS A 71 -9.42 16.11 2.97
CA LYS A 71 -9.16 17.49 2.55
C LYS A 71 -7.94 17.63 1.62
N ARG A 72 -7.83 16.73 0.63
CA ARG A 72 -6.74 16.76 -0.35
C ARG A 72 -7.14 16.15 -1.67
N CYS A 73 -6.39 16.45 -2.72
CA CYS A 73 -6.55 15.86 -4.04
C CYS A 73 -5.94 14.46 -4.09
N LYS A 74 -6.66 13.53 -4.72
CA LYS A 74 -6.26 12.13 -4.85
C LYS A 74 -6.51 11.58 -6.23
N CYS A 75 -5.73 10.58 -6.60
CA CYS A 75 -6.01 9.77 -7.76
C CYS A 75 -7.26 8.91 -7.54
N PRO A 76 -8.08 8.70 -8.58
CA PRO A 76 -9.28 7.89 -8.45
C PRO A 76 -8.95 6.41 -8.29
N GLY A 77 -9.65 5.76 -7.36
CA GLY A 77 -9.38 4.37 -7.00
C GLY A 77 -8.07 4.21 -6.21
N ASP A 78 -7.36 3.15 -6.55
CA ASP A 78 -6.04 2.74 -6.02
C ASP A 78 -4.88 3.15 -6.95
N GLN A 79 -5.12 4.06 -7.89
CA GLN A 79 -4.08 4.68 -8.71
C GLN A 79 -3.09 5.48 -7.84
N GLN A 80 -1.85 5.53 -8.31
CA GLN A 80 -0.79 6.35 -7.73
C GLN A 80 -0.58 7.61 -8.56
N TYR A 81 -0.07 8.66 -7.92
CA TYR A 81 0.26 9.91 -8.60
C TYR A 81 1.74 9.95 -8.98
N ASP A 82 2.03 10.11 -10.28
CA ASP A 82 3.38 10.36 -10.78
C ASP A 82 3.61 11.88 -10.80
N TYR A 83 4.37 12.39 -9.83
CA TYR A 83 4.69 13.83 -9.72
C TYR A 83 5.51 14.35 -10.90
N HIS A 84 6.32 13.50 -11.55
CA HIS A 84 7.12 13.91 -12.70
C HIS A 84 6.27 14.09 -13.95
N LYS A 85 5.26 13.23 -14.13
CA LYS A 85 4.34 13.31 -15.26
C LYS A 85 3.09 14.15 -14.96
N ASN A 86 2.87 14.48 -13.69
CA ASN A 86 1.69 15.17 -13.20
C ASN A 86 0.40 14.42 -13.58
N LYS A 87 0.39 13.09 -13.41
CA LYS A 87 -0.71 12.20 -13.83
C LYS A 87 -0.90 11.02 -12.89
N CYS A 88 -2.13 10.52 -12.81
CA CYS A 88 -2.44 9.27 -12.15
C CYS A 88 -2.07 8.07 -13.03
N TYR A 89 -1.63 6.98 -12.40
CA TYR A 89 -1.29 5.75 -13.09
C TYR A 89 -1.52 4.53 -12.18
N CYS A 90 -1.76 3.38 -12.80
CA CYS A 90 -1.78 2.12 -12.08
C CYS A 90 -0.36 1.54 -11.97
N PRO A 91 0.12 1.19 -10.77
CA PRO A 91 1.47 0.68 -10.58
C PRO A 91 1.60 -0.72 -11.18
N GLY A 92 2.83 -1.10 -11.51
CA GLY A 92 3.16 -2.49 -11.85
C GLY A 92 2.39 -3.06 -13.03
N ASN A 93 2.38 -2.31 -14.14
CA ASN A 93 1.83 -2.73 -15.45
C ASN A 93 0.35 -3.18 -15.40
N GLN A 94 -0.37 -2.67 -14.40
CA GLN A 94 -1.82 -2.71 -14.32
C GLN A 94 -2.45 -1.69 -15.26
N TYR A 95 -3.72 -1.89 -15.60
CA TYR A 95 -4.57 -0.91 -16.25
C TYR A 95 -5.65 -0.42 -15.28
N TYR A 96 -6.18 0.78 -15.48
CA TYR A 96 -7.30 1.28 -14.69
C TYR A 96 -8.63 0.81 -15.29
N ASP A 97 -9.40 0.06 -14.51
CA ASP A 97 -10.77 -0.33 -14.82
C ASP A 97 -11.71 0.78 -14.32
N SER A 98 -12.21 1.61 -15.23
CA SER A 98 -13.05 2.77 -14.88
C SER A 98 -14.41 2.39 -14.30
N ASP A 99 -14.93 1.22 -14.68
CA ASP A 99 -16.25 0.76 -14.25
C ASP A 99 -16.20 0.33 -12.79
N LYS A 100 -15.12 -0.36 -12.40
CA LYS A 100 -14.88 -0.79 -11.02
C LYS A 100 -14.05 0.19 -10.20
N LYS A 101 -13.52 1.23 -10.86
CA LYS A 101 -12.69 2.29 -10.29
C LYS A 101 -11.46 1.75 -9.56
N GLU A 102 -10.80 0.75 -10.14
CA GLU A 102 -9.66 0.06 -9.54
C GLU A 102 -8.60 -0.33 -10.59
N CYS A 103 -7.35 -0.47 -10.17
CA CYS A 103 -6.24 -0.95 -10.97
C CYS A 103 -6.27 -2.47 -11.05
N LYS A 104 -5.99 -2.99 -12.24
CA LYS A 104 -6.06 -4.42 -12.54
C LYS A 104 -4.91 -4.93 -13.33
N CYS A 105 -4.51 -6.14 -13.00
CA CYS A 105 -3.65 -6.91 -13.85
C CYS A 105 -4.39 -7.39 -15.11
N PRO A 106 -3.72 -7.38 -16.28
CA PRO A 106 -4.32 -7.87 -17.50
C PRO A 106 -4.44 -9.39 -17.49
N GLY A 107 -5.57 -9.91 -17.97
CA GLY A 107 -5.85 -11.34 -18.00
C GLY A 107 -6.12 -11.92 -16.61
N ASP A 108 -5.64 -13.12 -16.39
CA ASP A 108 -5.65 -13.88 -15.14
C ASP A 108 -4.38 -13.69 -14.28
N GLN A 109 -3.57 -12.68 -14.60
CA GLN A 109 -2.45 -12.26 -13.75
C GLN A 109 -2.92 -11.73 -12.40
N TYR A 110 -2.09 -11.85 -11.38
CA TYR A 110 -2.29 -11.23 -10.08
C TYR A 110 -1.23 -10.15 -9.82
N TYR A 111 -1.56 -9.15 -9.00
CA TYR A 111 -0.61 -8.13 -8.59
C TYR A 111 0.27 -8.66 -7.46
N ASP A 112 1.59 -8.72 -7.70
CA ASP A 112 2.57 -9.04 -6.69
C ASP A 112 3.07 -7.72 -6.07
N SER A 113 2.66 -7.45 -4.83
CA SER A 113 3.03 -6.21 -4.12
C SER A 113 4.50 -6.15 -3.75
N HIS A 114 5.16 -7.29 -3.53
CA HIS A 114 6.58 -7.36 -3.19
C HIS A 114 7.45 -6.95 -4.39
N GLU A 115 7.11 -7.42 -5.58
CA GLU A 115 7.78 -7.02 -6.82
C GLU A 115 7.12 -5.82 -7.52
N SER A 116 6.04 -5.30 -6.94
CA SER A 116 5.25 -4.18 -7.45
C SER A 116 4.87 -4.34 -8.94
N LYS A 117 4.47 -5.55 -9.36
CA LYS A 117 4.13 -5.85 -10.76
C LYS A 117 3.11 -6.97 -10.91
N CYS A 118 2.36 -6.96 -11.99
CA CYS A 118 1.52 -8.08 -12.39
C CYS A 118 2.35 -9.30 -12.80
N LYS A 119 1.91 -10.48 -12.37
CA LYS A 119 2.54 -11.76 -12.68
C LYS A 119 1.50 -12.83 -12.96
N CYS A 120 1.89 -13.82 -13.75
CA CYS A 120 1.15 -15.06 -13.83
C CYS A 120 1.27 -15.86 -12.54
N PRO A 121 0.23 -16.62 -12.18
CA PRO A 121 0.31 -17.65 -11.15
C PRO A 121 1.55 -18.56 -11.29
N PRO A 122 2.07 -19.12 -10.18
CA PRO A 122 3.32 -19.87 -10.20
C PRO A 122 3.35 -21.01 -11.24
N GLY A 123 4.43 -21.07 -12.01
CA GLY A 123 4.63 -22.09 -13.05
C GLY A 123 3.94 -21.80 -14.38
N GLN A 124 3.18 -20.71 -14.49
CA GLN A 124 2.61 -20.25 -15.75
C GLN A 124 3.48 -19.18 -16.42
N TYR A 125 3.33 -19.04 -17.74
CA TYR A 125 3.89 -17.95 -18.52
C TYR A 125 2.77 -17.09 -19.13
N TYR A 126 3.03 -15.80 -19.31
CA TYR A 126 2.07 -14.88 -19.92
C TYR A 126 2.15 -14.97 -21.45
N ASN A 127 1.02 -15.22 -22.10
CA ASN A 127 0.88 -15.11 -23.54
C ASN A 127 0.32 -13.73 -23.89
N TRP A 128 1.13 -12.91 -24.56
CA TRP A 128 0.76 -11.55 -24.92
C TRP A 128 -0.32 -11.45 -26.01
N LYS A 129 -0.47 -12.49 -26.85
CA LYS A 129 -1.49 -12.52 -27.91
C LYS A 129 -2.88 -12.67 -27.32
N ASP A 130 -3.02 -13.64 -26.43
CA ASP A 130 -4.30 -13.97 -25.78
C ASP A 130 -4.53 -13.14 -24.50
N LYS A 131 -3.49 -12.42 -24.06
CA LYS A 131 -3.46 -11.67 -22.79
C LYS A 131 -3.85 -12.52 -21.59
N ASN A 132 -3.32 -13.74 -21.53
CA ASN A 132 -3.67 -14.72 -20.51
C ASN A 132 -2.46 -15.59 -20.12
N CYS A 133 -2.50 -16.18 -18.94
CA CYS A 133 -1.46 -17.04 -18.40
C CYS A 133 -1.73 -18.51 -18.71
N TYR A 134 -0.65 -19.24 -19.02
CA TYR A 134 -0.74 -20.63 -19.43
C TYR A 134 0.33 -21.47 -18.75
N CYS A 135 -0.04 -22.71 -18.41
CA CYS A 135 0.94 -23.71 -18.05
C CYS A 135 1.71 -24.15 -19.30
N PRO A 136 3.04 -24.40 -19.20
CA PRO A 136 3.82 -24.86 -20.33
C PRO A 136 3.45 -26.29 -20.74
N GLY A 137 3.40 -26.55 -22.05
CA GLY A 137 3.06 -27.85 -22.62
C GLY A 137 1.61 -28.28 -22.30
N ASN A 138 1.36 -29.60 -22.31
CA ASN A 138 0.03 -30.17 -22.07
C ASN A 138 -0.34 -30.25 -20.57
N GLN A 139 -0.07 -29.18 -19.85
CA GLN A 139 -0.37 -29.04 -18.43
C GLN A 139 -1.68 -28.29 -18.21
N TYR A 140 -2.25 -28.47 -17.02
CA TYR A 140 -3.32 -27.63 -16.50
C TYR A 140 -2.87 -27.01 -15.18
N TYR A 141 -3.46 -25.87 -14.81
CA TYR A 141 -3.16 -25.22 -13.54
C TYR A 141 -4.05 -25.79 -12.43
N GLU A 142 -3.42 -26.33 -11.39
CA GLU A 142 -4.10 -26.79 -10.19
C GLU A 142 -4.07 -25.68 -9.15
N SER A 143 -5.20 -25.01 -8.96
CA SER A 143 -5.30 -23.80 -8.15
C SER A 143 -5.09 -24.06 -6.65
N HIS A 144 -5.53 -25.23 -6.16
CA HIS A 144 -5.35 -25.62 -4.76
C HIS A 144 -3.87 -25.80 -4.38
N GLU A 145 -3.08 -26.43 -5.28
CA GLU A 145 -1.65 -26.63 -5.08
C GLU A 145 -0.79 -25.51 -5.68
N LYS A 146 -1.44 -24.51 -6.30
CA LYS A 146 -0.85 -23.36 -6.96
C LYS A 146 0.27 -23.73 -7.93
N LYS A 147 0.11 -24.79 -8.72
CA LYS A 147 1.14 -25.25 -9.66
C LYS A 147 0.55 -25.89 -10.91
N CYS A 148 1.32 -25.88 -11.98
CA CYS A 148 1.01 -26.61 -13.20
C CYS A 148 1.23 -28.12 -13.01
N LYS A 149 0.30 -28.93 -13.53
CA LYS A 149 0.34 -30.39 -13.48
C LYS A 149 0.02 -31.00 -14.84
N CYS A 150 0.61 -32.16 -15.10
CA CYS A 150 0.19 -32.99 -16.23
C CYS A 150 -1.24 -33.49 -16.02
N ARG A 151 -1.99 -33.59 -17.12
CA ARG A 151 -3.34 -34.16 -17.11
C ARG A 151 -3.33 -35.63 -16.68
N ASN A 152 -4.48 -36.14 -16.24
CA ASN A 152 -4.64 -37.55 -15.95
C ASN A 152 -4.26 -38.41 -17.17
N GLY A 153 -3.53 -39.50 -16.94
CA GLY A 153 -2.96 -40.33 -18.01
C GLY A 153 -1.62 -39.81 -18.57
N TRP A 154 -1.11 -38.68 -18.09
CA TRP A 154 0.18 -38.13 -18.49
C TRP A 154 1.17 -38.16 -17.32
N TYR A 155 2.47 -38.10 -17.61
CA TYR A 155 3.55 -37.96 -16.64
C TYR A 155 4.55 -36.90 -17.09
N TRP A 156 5.26 -36.29 -16.14
CA TRP A 156 6.29 -35.31 -16.44
C TRP A 156 7.57 -35.99 -16.92
N GLU A 157 8.02 -35.72 -18.14
CA GLU A 157 9.30 -36.18 -18.69
C GLU A 157 10.33 -35.05 -18.53
N SER A 158 11.09 -35.08 -17.42
CA SER A 158 12.04 -34.02 -17.04
C SER A 158 13.12 -33.76 -18.10
N SER A 159 13.56 -34.80 -18.82
CA SER A 159 14.55 -34.67 -19.90
C SER A 159 14.08 -33.81 -21.08
N LYS A 160 12.76 -33.65 -21.24
CA LYS A 160 12.16 -32.84 -22.32
C LYS A 160 11.37 -31.65 -21.80
N ASN A 161 11.29 -31.46 -20.49
CA ASN A 161 10.47 -30.43 -19.84
C ASN A 161 9.03 -30.38 -20.38
N GLN A 162 8.40 -31.55 -20.54
CA GLN A 162 7.03 -31.65 -21.04
C GLN A 162 6.27 -32.84 -20.45
N CYS A 163 4.95 -32.76 -20.48
CA CYS A 163 4.09 -33.90 -20.18
C CYS A 163 4.09 -34.87 -21.36
N LYS A 164 4.18 -36.16 -21.07
CA LYS A 164 4.07 -37.25 -22.03
C LYS A 164 2.99 -38.22 -21.61
N GLU A 165 2.23 -38.70 -22.58
CA GLU A 165 1.15 -39.65 -22.36
C GLU A 165 1.72 -41.01 -21.90
N LYS A 166 1.05 -41.62 -20.93
CA LYS A 166 1.35 -42.99 -20.49
C LYS A 166 0.91 -43.94 -21.60
N ARG A 167 1.83 -44.73 -22.15
CA ARG A 167 1.45 -45.80 -23.08
C ARG A 167 0.76 -46.90 -22.29
N HIS A 168 -0.48 -47.20 -22.64
CA HIS A 168 -1.13 -48.44 -22.22
C HIS A 168 -0.50 -49.57 -23.05
N GLY A 169 0.33 -50.38 -22.40
CA GLY A 169 0.90 -51.61 -22.98
C GLY A 169 -0.12 -52.72 -22.98
#